data_AF-A0A353R1D2-F1
#
_entry.id   AF-A0A353R1D2-F1
#
_cell.length_a   1.000
_cell.length_b   1.000
_cell.length_c   1.000
_cell.angle_alpha   90.00
_cell.angle_beta   90.00
_cell.angle_gamma   90.00
#
_symmetry.space_group_name_H-M   'P 1'
#
loop_
_entity.id
_entity.type
_entity.pdbx_description
1 polymer ?
#
loop_
_entity_poly.entity_id
_entity_poly.type
_entity_poly.pdbx_seq_one_letter_code
_entity_poly.pdbx_strand_id
1 'polypeptide(L)' 'SRPFVSSALIGATTTAQLASNLAASEIRLPDALIAEIEAIHREHPNPAP' A
#
# COMPACT_ATOMS: atom_id res chain seq x y z
N SER A 1 -0.50 -4.99 7.80
CA SER A 1 -0.67 -5.92 6.66
C SER A 1 -2.10 -6.43 6.64
N ARG A 2 -2.64 -6.83 5.48
CA ARG A 2 -4.02 -7.31 5.34
C ARG A 2 -4.02 -8.85 5.31
N PRO A 3 -4.83 -9.54 6.13
CA PRO A 3 -4.73 -10.99 6.30
C PRO A 3 -5.10 -11.82 5.06
N PHE A 4 -5.89 -11.26 4.14
CA PHE A 4 -6.38 -11.98 2.95
C PHE A 4 -5.52 -11.76 1.70
N VAL A 5 -4.40 -11.04 1.80
CA VAL A 5 -3.52 -10.76 0.65
C VAL A 5 -2.33 -11.71 0.70
N SER A 6 -2.27 -12.68 -0.21
CA SER A 6 -1.16 -13.63 -0.30
C SER A 6 0.08 -13.06 -0.99
N SER A 7 -0.12 -12.25 -2.04
CA SER A 7 0.95 -11.58 -2.80
C SER A 7 0.42 -10.30 -3.45
N ALA A 8 1.32 -9.34 -3.70
CA ALA A 8 1.02 -8.14 -4.44
C ALA A 8 1.55 -8.28 -5.89
N LEU A 9 0.65 -8.20 -6.88
CA LEU A 9 1.04 -8.17 -8.28
C LEU A 9 1.51 -6.75 -8.64
N ILE A 10 2.79 -6.61 -9.00
CA ILE A 10 3.38 -5.30 -9.30
C ILE A 10 3.46 -5.04 -10.81
N GLY A 11 3.12 -3.82 -11.22
CA GLY A 11 3.35 -3.31 -12.57
C GLY A 11 4.47 -2.27 -12.57
N ALA A 12 5.36 -2.34 -13.56
CA ALA A 12 6.44 -1.36 -13.74
C ALA A 12 6.77 -1.22 -15.23
N THR A 13 7.01 0.02 -15.69
CA THR A 13 7.49 0.32 -17.04
C THR A 13 8.97 0.69 -17.05
N THR A 14 9.59 0.83 -15.87
CA THR A 14 11.00 1.15 -15.69
C THR A 14 11.62 0.30 -14.57
N THR A 15 12.95 0.10 -14.63
CA THR A 15 13.70 -0.64 -13.60
C THR A 15 13.70 0.09 -12.26
N ALA A 16 13.66 1.43 -12.26
CA ALA A 16 13.57 2.23 -11.04
C ALA A 16 12.23 2.01 -10.31
N GLN A 17 11.11 1.97 -11.03
CA GLN A 17 9.81 1.63 -10.45
C GLN A 17 9.80 0.22 -9.86
N LEU A 18 10.37 -0.76 -10.58
CA LEU A 18 10.48 -2.13 -10.09
C LEU A 18 11.27 -2.18 -8.78
N ALA A 19 12.43 -1.53 -8.71
CA ALA A 19 13.26 -1.48 -7.51
C ALA A 19 12.51 -0.84 -6.33
N SER A 20 11.81 0.28 -6.56
CA SER A 20 10.99 0.94 -5.53
C SER A 20 9.84 0.03 -5.04
N ASN A 21 9.15 -0.66 -5.95
CA ASN A 21 8.04 -1.54 -5.59
C ASN A 21 8.52 -2.73 -4.75
N LEU A 22 9.70 -3.28 -5.05
CA LEU A 22 10.28 -4.40 -4.30
C LEU A 22 10.70 -3.97 -2.88
N ALA A 23 11.29 -2.78 -2.74
CA ALA A 23 11.70 -2.22 -1.45
C ALA A 23 10.53 -2.02 -0.48
N ALA A 24 9.30 -1.86 -0.98
CA ALA A 24 8.11 -1.70 -0.14
C ALA A 24 7.83 -2.90 0.79
N SER A 25 8.33 -4.09 0.45
CA SER A 25 8.17 -5.29 1.29
C SER A 25 8.88 -5.21 2.66
N GLU A 26 9.91 -4.36 2.75
CA GLU A 26 10.70 -4.16 3.97
C GLU A 26 10.12 -3.05 4.86
N ILE A 27 9.19 -2.24 4.34
CA ILE A 27 8.63 -1.10 5.04
C ILE A 27 7.58 -1.55 6.06
N ARG A 28 7.68 -1.04 7.29
CA ARG A 28 6.65 -1.15 8.32
C ARG A 28 6.05 0.23 8.58
N LEU A 29 4.74 0.35 8.41
CA LEU A 29 4.03 1.59 8.75
C LEU A 29 3.76 1.64 10.25
N PRO A 30 4.05 2.75 10.94
CA PRO A 30 3.66 2.95 12.34
C PRO A 30 2.14 2.98 12.50
N ASP A 31 1.65 2.57 13.66
CA ASP A 31 0.21 2.51 13.95
C ASP A 31 -0.49 3.86 13.81
N ALA A 32 0.18 4.96 14.15
CA ALA A 32 -0.34 6.32 13.98
C ALA A 32 -0.64 6.63 12.49
N LEU A 33 0.26 6.25 11.59
CA LEU A 33 0.09 6.47 10.16
C LEU A 33 -1.02 5.58 9.59
N ILE A 34 -1.17 4.35 10.09
CA ILE A 34 -2.29 3.48 9.73
C ILE A 34 -3.61 4.13 10.15
N ALA A 35 -3.69 4.69 11.36
CA ALA A 35 -4.90 5.37 11.84
C ALA A 35 -5.29 6.59 10.98
N GLU A 36 -4.31 7.35 10.51
CA GLU A 36 -4.54 8.48 9.59
C GLU A 36 -5.06 8.02 8.23
N ILE A 37 -4.51 6.94 7.66
CA ILE A 37 -5.01 6.34 6.41
C ILE A 37 -6.47 5.90 6.55
N GLU A 38 -6.82 5.26 7.67
CA GLU A 38 -8.20 4.83 7.95
C GLU A 38 -9.17 5.99 8.19
N ALA A 39 -8.69 7.14 8.67
CA ALA A 39 -9.50 8.35 8.77
C ALA A 39 -9.86 8.88 7.38
N ILE A 40 -8.88 9.01 6.49
CA ILE A 40 -9.09 9.46 5.11
C ILE A 40 -10.00 8.48 4.35
N HIS A 41 -9.81 7.17 4.50
CA HIS A 41 -10.66 6.17 3.84
C HIS A 41 -12.13 6.24 4.30
N ARG A 42 -12.38 6.60 5.57
CA ARG A 42 -13.75 6.83 6.07
C ARG A 42 -14.39 8.08 5.46
N GLU A 43 -13.62 9.13 5.20
CA GLU A 43 -14.10 10.35 4.54
C GLU A 43 -14.35 10.15 3.04
N HIS A 44 -13.53 9.31 2.40
CA HIS A 44 -13.60 8.99 0.98
C HIS A 44 -13.72 7.47 0.74
N PRO A 45 -14.88 6.86 1.04
CA PRO A 45 -15.06 5.42 0.91
C PRO A 45 -15.16 5.01 -0.56
N ASN A 46 -14.39 3.98 -0.96
CA ASN A 46 -14.39 3.35 -2.28
C ASN A 46 -14.48 4.33 -3.48
N PRO A 47 -13.55 5.29 -3.62
CA PRO A 47 -13.62 6.33 -4.66
C PRO A 47 -13.40 5.76 -6.08
N ALA A 48 -12.74 4.61 -6.19
CA ALA A 48 -12.56 3.84 -7.42
C ALA A 48 -12.94 2.38 -7.11
N PRO A 49 -14.15 1.92 -7.52
CA PRO A 49 -14.63 0.57 -7.25
C PRO A 49 -13.92 -0.50 -8.08
#